data_AF-A0A6A8ELA1-F1
#
_entry.id   AF-A0A6A8ELA1-F1
#
_cell.length_a   1.000
_cell.length_b   1.000
_cell.length_c   1.000
_cell.angle_alpha   90.00
_cell.angle_beta   90.00
_cell.angle_gamma   90.00
#
_symmetry.space_group_name_H-M   'P 1'
#
loop_
_entity.id
_entity.type
_entity.pdbx_description
1 polymer ?
#
loop_
_entity_poly.entity_id
_entity_poly.type
_entity_poly.pdbx_seq_one_letter_code
_entity_poly.pdbx_strand_id
1 'polypeptide(L)'
;GRGLELKCPFTSRDFMKFRLGGFEAIKSAYMAQVQFSMWVTGKDAWYFANYDPRMKREGIHHVVVERDEKYMSDFNEMVPEFISKMDESLAEIGFTFGEQWK
;
A
#
# COMPACT_ATOMS: atom_id res chain seq x y z
N GLY A 1 -15.13 -4.68 -9.29
CA GLY A 1 -14.82 -3.25 -9.04
C GLY A 1 -13.41 -3.10 -8.49
N ARG A 2 -12.74 -1.97 -8.76
CA ARG A 2 -11.38 -1.65 -8.28
C ARG A 2 -11.35 -1.28 -6.80
N GLY A 3 -10.20 -1.42 -6.15
CA GLY A 3 -9.98 -0.84 -4.81
C GLY A 3 -9.63 0.65 -4.87
N LEU A 4 -9.54 1.31 -3.71
CA LEU A 4 -9.17 2.71 -3.58
C LEU A 4 -8.19 2.90 -2.40
N GLU A 5 -7.06 3.54 -2.69
CA GLU A 5 -6.16 4.14 -1.71
C GLU A 5 -6.30 5.66 -1.83
N LEU A 6 -6.83 6.31 -0.80
CA LEU A 6 -7.00 7.76 -0.76
C LEU A 6 -6.11 8.35 0.34
N LYS A 7 -5.13 9.16 -0.06
CA LYS A 7 -4.29 9.92 0.87
C LYS A 7 -4.74 11.37 0.93
N CYS A 8 -4.61 11.97 2.11
CA CYS A 8 -4.66 13.43 2.30
C CYS A 8 -3.28 13.89 2.81
N PRO A 9 -2.30 14.17 1.92
CA PRO A 9 -0.93 14.43 2.36
C PRO A 9 -0.83 15.61 3.31
N PHE A 10 -0.08 15.44 4.41
CA PHE A 10 0.08 16.48 5.41
C PHE A 10 0.71 17.76 4.82
N THR A 11 1.59 17.65 3.82
CA THR A 11 2.16 18.82 3.13
C THR A 11 1.65 18.93 1.69
N SER A 12 1.32 20.15 1.25
CA SER A 12 0.91 20.38 -0.15
C SER A 12 2.03 20.10 -1.14
N ARG A 13 3.29 20.14 -0.70
CA ARG A 13 4.44 19.72 -1.50
C ARG A 13 4.29 18.28 -1.98
N ASP A 14 3.90 17.37 -1.10
CA ASP A 14 3.80 15.95 -1.44
C ASP A 14 2.61 15.69 -2.37
N PHE A 15 1.49 16.42 -2.18
CA PHE A 15 0.39 16.45 -3.15
C PHE A 15 0.87 16.91 -4.53
N MET A 16 1.61 18.03 -4.60
CA MET A 16 2.11 18.57 -5.86
C MET A 16 3.10 17.65 -6.57
N LYS A 17 3.95 16.93 -5.82
CA LYS A 17 4.86 15.91 -6.36
C LYS A 17 4.09 14.83 -7.11
N PHE A 18 3.04 14.30 -6.52
CA PHE A 18 2.17 13.31 -7.17
C PHE A 18 1.37 13.92 -8.33
N ARG A 19 0.77 15.10 -8.14
CA ARG A 19 -0.07 15.78 -9.15
C ARG A 19 0.66 16.02 -10.47
N LEU A 20 1.94 16.39 -10.40
CA LEU A 20 2.76 16.75 -11.55
C LEU A 20 3.57 15.57 -12.09
N GLY A 21 4.05 14.69 -11.20
CA GLY A 21 4.91 13.57 -11.57
C GLY A 21 4.17 12.24 -11.79
N GLY A 22 2.86 12.20 -11.56
CA GLY A 22 2.06 10.98 -11.62
C GLY A 22 2.53 9.94 -10.62
N PHE A 23 2.15 8.68 -10.84
CA PHE A 23 2.50 7.59 -9.92
C PHE A 23 3.99 7.31 -9.84
N GLU A 24 4.72 7.44 -10.95
CA GLU A 24 6.17 7.18 -11.00
C GLU A 24 6.96 8.04 -9.99
N ALA A 25 6.53 9.29 -9.75
CA ALA A 25 7.17 10.17 -8.78
C ALA A 25 7.04 9.72 -7.31
N ILE A 26 6.12 8.81 -7.02
CA ILE A 26 5.81 8.31 -5.67
C ILE A 26 5.84 6.77 -5.58
N LYS A 27 6.22 6.10 -6.66
CA LYS A 27 6.17 4.65 -6.82
C LYS A 27 6.97 3.91 -5.75
N SER A 28 8.18 4.38 -5.44
CA SER A 28 9.03 3.77 -4.41
C SER A 28 8.41 3.79 -3.00
N ALA A 29 7.52 4.75 -2.73
CA ALA A 29 6.89 4.87 -1.41
C ALA A 29 5.58 4.08 -1.30
N TYR A 30 4.79 3.98 -2.39
CA TYR A 30 3.42 3.48 -2.31
C TYR A 30 3.11 2.27 -3.20
N MET A 31 4.00 1.87 -4.11
CA MET A 31 3.74 0.73 -4.99
C MET A 31 3.53 -0.56 -4.19
N ALA A 32 4.41 -0.85 -3.22
CA ALA A 32 4.26 -2.04 -2.39
C ALA A 32 2.93 -2.08 -1.63
N GLN A 33 2.48 -0.94 -1.07
CA GLN A 33 1.19 -0.85 -0.37
C GLN A 33 0.01 -1.16 -1.29
N VAL A 34 -0.01 -0.57 -2.48
CA VAL A 34 -1.09 -0.74 -3.45
C VAL A 34 -1.11 -2.17 -3.99
N GLN A 35 0.06 -2.73 -4.33
CA GLN A 35 0.18 -4.11 -4.78
C GLN A 35 -0.22 -5.10 -3.69
N PHE A 36 0.20 -4.88 -2.43
CA PHE A 36 -0.18 -5.75 -1.32
C PHE A 36 -1.71 -5.75 -1.10
N SER A 37 -2.38 -4.61 -1.26
CA SER A 37 -3.84 -4.53 -1.19
C SER A 37 -4.52 -5.37 -2.29
N MET A 38 -3.96 -5.37 -3.50
CA MET A 38 -4.41 -6.24 -4.60
C MET A 38 -4.11 -7.72 -4.36
N TRP A 39 -2.98 -8.04 -3.72
CA TRP A 39 -2.64 -9.40 -3.30
C TRP A 39 -3.65 -9.96 -2.30
N VAL A 40 -3.94 -9.21 -1.23
CA VAL A 40 -4.91 -9.62 -0.19
C VAL A 40 -6.33 -9.81 -0.75
N THR A 41 -6.75 -8.95 -1.67
CA THR A 41 -8.15 -8.91 -2.14
C THR A 41 -8.40 -9.63 -3.46
N GLY A 42 -7.35 -10.10 -4.15
CA GLY A 42 -7.45 -10.72 -5.47
C GLY A 42 -7.92 -9.76 -6.57
N LYS A 43 -7.69 -8.46 -6.44
CA LYS A 43 -8.09 -7.46 -7.46
C LYS A 43 -6.98 -7.25 -8.49
N ASP A 44 -7.40 -6.92 -9.71
CA ASP A 44 -6.48 -6.67 -10.84
C ASP A 44 -6.05 -5.20 -10.97
N ALA A 45 -6.75 -4.28 -10.32
CA ALA A 45 -6.44 -2.85 -10.39
C ALA A 45 -6.89 -2.08 -9.15
N TRP A 46 -6.20 -0.97 -8.89
CA TRP A 46 -6.41 -0.11 -7.73
C TRP A 46 -6.37 1.37 -8.11
N TYR A 47 -7.31 2.16 -7.59
CA TYR A 47 -7.20 3.62 -7.65
C TYR A 47 -6.22 4.10 -6.57
N PHE A 48 -5.23 4.89 -6.97
CA PHE A 48 -4.44 5.66 -6.03
C PHE A 48 -4.78 7.15 -6.22
N ALA A 49 -5.31 7.77 -5.17
CA ALA A 49 -5.78 9.14 -5.19
C ALA A 49 -5.15 9.97 -4.07
N ASN A 50 -4.92 11.25 -4.35
CA ASN A 50 -4.61 12.24 -3.32
C ASN A 50 -5.65 13.35 -3.34
N TYR A 51 -5.96 13.83 -2.14
CA TYR A 51 -6.76 15.02 -1.93
C TYR A 51 -5.99 16.05 -1.08
N ASP A 52 -5.94 17.30 -1.52
CA ASP A 52 -5.46 18.41 -0.70
C ASP A 52 -6.55 19.49 -0.58
N PRO A 53 -7.19 19.62 0.61
CA PRO A 53 -8.25 20.61 0.82
C PRO A 53 -7.76 22.06 0.80
N ARG A 54 -6.43 22.31 0.86
CA ARG A 54 -5.84 23.66 0.80
C ARG A 54 -5.71 24.18 -0.62
N MET A 55 -5.80 23.30 -1.61
CA MET A 55 -5.77 23.68 -3.02
C MET A 55 -7.05 24.42 -3.38
N LYS A 56 -6.92 25.63 -3.95
CA LYS A 56 -8.08 26.44 -4.36
C LYS A 56 -8.91 25.82 -5.51
N ARG A 57 -8.31 24.90 -6.26
CA ARG A 57 -8.88 24.15 -7.39
C ARG A 57 -8.02 22.92 -7.66
N GLU A 58 -8.54 21.93 -8.39
CA GLU A 58 -7.78 20.73 -8.77
C GLU A 58 -7.22 19.97 -7.55
N GLY A 59 -7.93 20.03 -6.41
CA GLY A 59 -7.48 19.45 -5.15
C GLY A 59 -7.53 17.93 -5.10
N ILE A 60 -8.11 17.26 -6.11
CA ILE A 60 -8.14 15.80 -6.23
C ILE A 60 -7.36 15.38 -7.47
N HIS A 61 -6.46 14.42 -7.31
CA HIS A 61 -5.77 13.76 -8.41
C HIS A 61 -5.74 12.26 -8.19
N HIS A 62 -5.90 11.47 -9.25
CA HIS A 62 -5.84 10.01 -9.15
C HIS A 62 -5.27 9.38 -10.40
N VAL A 63 -4.80 8.15 -10.22
CA VAL A 63 -4.31 7.24 -11.27
C VAL A 63 -4.85 5.84 -11.00
N VAL A 64 -4.84 4.99 -12.02
CA VAL A 64 -5.08 3.55 -11.85
C VAL A 64 -3.73 2.85 -11.88
N VAL A 65 -3.51 2.00 -10.88
CA VAL A 65 -2.35 1.12 -10.79
C VAL A 65 -2.84 -0.30 -11.08
N GLU A 66 -2.25 -0.94 -12.07
CA GLU A 66 -2.56 -2.32 -12.43
C GLU A 66 -1.76 -3.28 -11.54
N ARG A 67 -2.31 -4.47 -11.34
CA ARG A 67 -1.67 -5.57 -10.63
C ARG A 67 -0.37 -5.95 -11.33
N ASP A 68 0.69 -6.08 -10.54
CA ASP A 68 2.01 -6.48 -11.00
C ASP A 68 2.32 -7.88 -10.47
N GLU A 69 2.35 -8.87 -11.37
CA GLU A 69 2.60 -10.27 -11.01
C GLU A 69 3.97 -10.51 -10.39
N LYS A 70 4.95 -9.63 -10.62
CA LYS A 70 6.23 -9.71 -9.90
C LYS A 70 6.01 -9.49 -8.41
N TYR A 71 5.26 -8.46 -8.02
CA TYR A 71 4.91 -8.21 -6.62
C TYR A 71 4.13 -9.37 -6.02
N MET A 72 3.24 -9.99 -6.79
CA MET A 72 2.44 -11.13 -6.32
C MET A 72 3.32 -12.33 -6.01
N SER A 73 4.26 -12.65 -6.91
CA SER A 73 5.26 -13.71 -6.70
C SER A 73 6.12 -13.43 -5.48
N ASP A 74 6.65 -12.20 -5.40
CA ASP A 74 7.45 -11.71 -4.28
C ASP A 74 6.70 -11.87 -2.94
N PHE A 75 5.41 -11.52 -2.87
CA PHE A 75 4.61 -11.68 -1.65
C PHE A 75 4.29 -13.13 -1.32
N ASN A 76 4.00 -13.97 -2.32
CA ASN A 76 3.73 -15.39 -2.12
C ASN A 76 4.93 -16.13 -1.50
N GLU A 77 6.15 -15.68 -1.77
CA GLU A 77 7.38 -16.25 -1.22
C GLU A 77 7.74 -15.62 0.14
N MET A 78 7.85 -14.29 0.18
CA MET A 78 8.44 -13.60 1.33
C MET A 78 7.48 -13.48 2.53
N VAL A 79 6.17 -13.37 2.30
CA VAL A 79 5.20 -13.15 3.40
C VAL A 79 5.05 -14.40 4.28
N PRO A 80 4.89 -15.63 3.72
CA PRO A 80 4.86 -16.83 4.55
C PRO A 80 6.16 -17.07 5.33
N GLU A 81 7.32 -16.83 4.70
CA GLU A 81 8.61 -16.94 5.39
C GLU A 81 8.72 -15.94 6.56
N PHE A 82 8.28 -14.70 6.34
CA PHE A 82 8.27 -13.67 7.38
C PHE A 82 7.36 -14.06 8.56
N ILE A 83 6.16 -14.60 8.28
CA ILE A 83 5.24 -15.08 9.31
C ILE A 83 5.87 -16.24 10.11
N SER A 84 6.50 -17.21 9.45
CA SER A 84 7.17 -18.33 10.14
C SER A 84 8.24 -17.83 11.12
N LYS A 85 9.08 -16.89 10.69
CA LYS A 85 10.12 -16.29 11.54
C LYS A 85 9.55 -15.49 12.71
N MET A 86 8.41 -14.81 12.51
CA MET A 86 7.71 -14.13 13.59
C MET A 86 7.17 -15.13 14.63
N ASP A 87 6.55 -16.22 14.19
CA ASP A 87 6.03 -17.24 15.09
C ASP A 87 7.15 -17.93 15.90
N GLU A 88 8.28 -18.23 15.26
CA GLU A 88 9.48 -18.73 15.94
C GLU A 88 9.98 -17.75 17.01
N SER A 89 10.05 -16.46 16.67
CA SER A 89 10.50 -15.41 17.60
C SER A 89 9.54 -15.23 18.78
N LEU A 90 8.22 -15.31 18.55
CA LEU A 90 7.21 -15.27 19.61
C LEU A 90 7.34 -16.49 20.53
N ALA A 91 7.51 -17.69 19.95
CA ALA A 91 7.66 -18.92 20.70
C ALA A 91 8.91 -18.91 21.60
N GLU A 92 10.02 -18.31 21.14
CA GLU A 92 11.26 -18.18 21.92
C GLU A 92 11.05 -17.44 23.25
N ILE A 93 10.14 -16.47 23.28
CA ILE A 93 9.80 -15.69 24.48
C ILE A 93 8.47 -16.12 25.12
N GLY A 94 7.92 -17.27 24.72
CA GLY A 94 6.72 -17.86 25.35
C GLY A 94 5.40 -17.20 24.96
N PHE A 95 5.34 -16.51 23.83
CA PHE A 95 4.12 -15.92 23.28
C PHE A 95 3.60 -16.72 22.09
N THR A 96 2.29 -16.65 21.86
CA THR A 96 1.62 -17.13 20.63
C THR A 96 0.89 -15.97 19.96
N PHE A 97 0.96 -15.89 18.63
CA PHE A 97 0.18 -14.91 17.88
C PHE A 97 -1.32 -15.07 18.17
N GLY A 98 -1.99 -13.96 18.48
CA GLY A 98 -3.40 -13.90 18.85
C GLY A 98 -3.65 -13.65 20.34
N GLU A 99 -2.62 -13.72 21.18
CA GLU A 99 -2.72 -13.30 22.59
C GLU A 99 -3.06 -11.81 22.75
N GLN A 100 -2.65 -10.95 21.81
CA GLN A 100 -2.99 -9.52 21.80
C GLN A 100 -4.49 -9.21 21.62
N TRP A 101 -5.31 -10.22 21.34
CA TRP A 101 -6.76 -10.10 21.16
C TRP A 101 -7.57 -10.67 22.34
N LYS A 102 -6.91 -11.28 23.33
CA LYS A 102 -7.54 -11.80 24.55
C LYS A 102 -7.53 -10.73 25.64
#